data_AF-G2GYB6-F1
#
_entry.id   AF-G2GYB6-F1
#
_cell.length_a   1.000
_cell.length_b   1.000
_cell.length_c   1.000
_cell.angle_alpha   90.00
_cell.angle_beta   90.00
_cell.angle_gamma   90.00
#
_symmetry.space_group_name_H-M   'P 1'
#
loop_
_entity.id
_entity.type
_entity.pdbx_description
1 polymer ?
#
loop_
_entity_poly.entity_id
_entity_poly.type
_entity_poly.pdbx_seq_one_letter_code
_entity_poly.pdbx_strand_id
1 'polypeptide(L)' 'MILTVPKYFVRAYLRASTREQNAQRARSTLDEFANDHRVVICNYYVENESGTRLDRPELFRLLADCRQRDILL' A
#
# COMPACT_ATOMS: atom_id res chain seq x y z
N MET A 1 28.17 12.29 -1.93
CA MET A 1 26.99 11.52 -2.40
C MET A 1 25.75 12.25 -1.89
N ILE A 2 25.03 12.96 -2.75
CA ILE A 2 23.84 13.72 -2.31
C ILE A 2 22.68 12.72 -2.30
N LEU A 3 22.18 12.37 -1.10
CA LEU A 3 20.93 11.63 -0.97
C LEU A 3 19.79 12.59 -1.32
N THR A 4 19.33 12.56 -2.56
CA THR A 4 18.10 13.26 -2.95
C THR A 4 16.94 12.59 -2.25
N VAL A 5 16.25 13.36 -1.39
CA VAL A 5 15.03 12.89 -0.73
C VAL A 5 13.97 12.69 -1.83
N PRO A 6 13.29 11.53 -1.90
CA PRO A 6 12.24 11.30 -2.87
C PRO A 6 11.16 12.38 -2.78
N LYS A 7 10.71 12.90 -3.93
CA LYS A 7 9.66 13.94 -3.99
C LYS A 7 8.28 13.42 -3.56
N TYR A 8 8.07 12.11 -3.65
CA TYR A 8 6.88 11.38 -3.23
C TYR A 8 7.26 9.90 -3.01
N PHE A 9 6.44 9.20 -2.23
CA PHE A 9 6.49 7.75 -2.13
C PHE A 9 5.23 7.12 -2.70
N VAL A 10 5.35 5.90 -3.23
CA VAL A 10 4.19 5.07 -3.63
C VAL A 10 4.03 3.96 -2.60
N ARG A 11 2.82 3.78 -2.07
CA ARG A 11 2.51 2.79 -1.02
C ARG A 11 1.32 1.97 -1.45
N ALA A 12 1.39 0.65 -1.26
CA ALA A 12 0.33 -0.27 -1.68
C ALA A 12 -0.49 -0.76 -0.49
N TYR A 13 -1.81 -0.74 -0.60
CA TYR A 13 -2.74 -1.27 0.40
C TYR A 13 -3.53 -2.45 -0.15
N LEU A 14 -3.37 -3.59 0.50
CA LEU A 14 -3.96 -4.86 0.10
C LEU A 14 -4.92 -5.33 1.18
N ARG A 15 -6.21 -5.46 0.84
CA ARG A 15 -7.24 -5.89 1.79
C ARG A 15 -8.04 -7.07 1.25
N ALA A 16 -8.28 -8.07 2.10
CA ALA A 16 -9.39 -8.98 1.92
C ALA A 16 -10.38 -8.87 3.10
N SER A 17 -11.64 -9.23 2.85
CA SER A 17 -12.72 -8.99 3.83
C SER A 17 -12.86 -10.07 4.90
N THR A 18 -12.18 -11.20 4.75
CA THR A 18 -12.24 -12.36 5.64
C THR A 18 -10.86 -12.97 5.80
N ARG A 19 -10.63 -13.73 6.89
CA ARG A 19 -9.31 -14.30 7.20
C ARG A 19 -8.91 -15.43 6.27
N GLU A 20 -9.89 -16.06 5.64
CA GLU A 20 -9.76 -17.17 4.72
C GLU A 20 -9.39 -16.68 3.31
N GLN A 21 -9.63 -15.41 3.01
CA GLN A 21 -9.25 -14.81 1.74
C GLN A 21 -7.78 -14.41 1.73
N ASN A 22 -7.16 -14.53 0.56
CA ASN A 22 -5.79 -14.07 0.36
C ASN A 22 -5.75 -12.57 0.04
N ALA A 23 -5.43 -11.72 1.03
CA ALA A 23 -5.21 -10.28 0.82
C ALA A 23 -4.06 -9.98 -0.16
N GLN A 24 -3.07 -10.86 -0.30
CA GLN A 24 -1.93 -10.66 -1.21
C GLN A 24 -2.29 -10.88 -2.69
N ARG A 25 -3.50 -11.32 -3.02
CA ARG A 25 -3.87 -11.74 -4.39
C ARG A 25 -3.64 -10.66 -5.46
N ALA A 26 -3.76 -9.38 -5.09
CA ALA A 26 -3.58 -8.25 -6.01
C ALA A 26 -2.13 -7.75 -6.08
N ARG A 27 -1.19 -8.34 -5.32
CA ARG A 27 0.19 -7.88 -5.26
C ARG A 27 0.88 -7.91 -6.63
N SER A 28 0.80 -9.02 -7.36
CA SER A 28 1.42 -9.11 -8.69
C SER A 28 0.89 -8.04 -9.63
N THR A 29 -0.42 -7.78 -9.61
CA THR A 29 -1.05 -6.74 -10.42
C THR A 29 -0.56 -5.33 -10.05
N LEU A 30 -0.36 -5.06 -8.76
CA LEU A 30 0.22 -3.79 -8.31
C LEU A 30 1.70 -3.66 -8.69
N ASP A 31 2.44 -4.76 -8.65
CA ASP A 31 3.86 -4.79 -9.03
C ASP A 31 4.01 -4.53 -10.54
N GLU A 32 3.17 -5.16 -11.37
CA GLU A 32 3.07 -4.92 -12.81
C GLU A 32 2.69 -3.47 -13.11
N PHE A 33 1.64 -2.94 -12.47
CA PHE A 33 1.25 -1.53 -12.62
C PHE A 33 2.38 -0.58 -12.24
N ALA A 34 3.05 -0.81 -11.10
CA ALA A 34 4.15 0.03 -10.66
C ALA A 34 5.32 0.01 -11.67
N ASN A 35 5.64 -1.18 -12.20
CA ASN A 35 6.66 -1.36 -13.22
C ASN A 35 6.32 -0.63 -14.53
N ASP A 36 5.08 -0.79 -15.03
CA ASP A 36 4.61 -0.13 -16.26
C ASP A 36 4.65 1.40 -16.15
N HIS A 37 4.36 1.92 -14.96
CA HIS A 37 4.42 3.35 -14.66
C HIS A 37 5.80 3.84 -14.17
N ARG A 38 6.81 2.96 -14.12
CA ARG A 38 8.17 3.26 -13.65
C ARG A 38 8.21 3.91 -12.25
N VAL A 39 7.33 3.46 -11.36
CA VAL A 39 7.30 3.87 -9.96
C VAL A 39 7.71 2.71 -9.05
N VAL A 40 8.23 3.03 -7.87
CA VAL A 40 8.64 2.02 -6.88
C VAL A 40 7.68 2.06 -5.69
N ILE A 41 7.04 0.92 -5.41
CA ILE A 41 6.26 0.75 -4.18
C ILE A 41 7.24 0.61 -3.01
N CYS A 42 7.21 1.57 -2.08
CA CYS A 42 8.11 1.60 -0.93
C CYS A 42 7.67 0.68 0.22
N ASN A 43 6.38 0.36 0.31
CA ASN A 43 5.85 -0.58 1.29
C ASN A 43 4.47 -1.12 0.89
N TYR A 44 4.14 -2.31 1.40
CA TYR A 44 2.81 -2.92 1.32
C TYR A 44 2.19 -2.99 2.71
N TYR A 45 0.92 -2.63 2.80
CA TYR A 45 0.11 -2.68 4.00
C TYR A 45 -0.99 -3.71 3.75
N VAL A 46 -0.97 -4.83 4.47
CA VAL A 46 -1.75 -6.02 4.11
C VAL A 46 -2.59 -6.46 5.29
N GLU A 47 -3.92 -6.48 5.13
CA GLU A 47 -4.83 -6.94 6.18
C GLU A 47 -6.03 -7.73 5.69
N ASN A 48 -6.52 -8.61 6.55
CA ASN A 48 -7.74 -9.39 6.36
C ASN A 48 -8.83 -8.84 7.28
N GLU A 49 -9.32 -7.63 6.98
CA GLU A 49 -10.37 -6.95 7.74
C GLU A 49 -11.54 -6.54 6.87
N SER A 50 -12.75 -6.65 7.42
CA SER A 50 -13.95 -6.18 6.74
C SER A 50 -13.91 -4.66 6.56
N GLY A 51 -14.28 -4.18 5.37
CA GLY A 51 -14.37 -2.75 5.09
C GLY A 51 -15.46 -2.02 5.89
N THR A 52 -16.33 -2.75 6.57
CA THR A 52 -17.37 -2.20 7.47
C THR A 52 -16.88 -1.98 8.90
N ARG A 53 -15.70 -2.52 9.26
CA ARG A 53 -15.13 -2.33 10.59
C ARG A 53 -14.34 -1.04 10.65
N LEU A 54 -14.45 -0.36 11.79
CA LEU A 54 -13.71 0.87 12.05
C LEU A 54 -12.22 0.56 12.29
N ASP A 55 -11.94 -0.53 13.00
CA ASP A 55 -10.58 -0.98 13.30
C ASP A 55 -9.95 -1.63 12.05
N ARG A 56 -8.97 -0.93 11.48
CA ARG A 56 -8.19 -1.32 10.30
C ARG A 56 -6.74 -0.92 10.55
N PRO A 57 -6.00 -1.73 11.34
CA PRO A 57 -4.70 -1.34 11.86
C PRO A 57 -3.70 -1.04 10.75
N GLU A 58 -3.72 -1.79 9.64
CA GLU A 58 -2.78 -1.56 8.55
C GLU A 58 -3.16 -0.34 7.70
N LEU A 59 -4.45 -0.07 7.53
CA LEU A 59 -4.89 1.18 6.93
C LEU A 59 -4.48 2.40 7.78
N PHE A 60 -4.64 2.33 9.10
CA PHE A 60 -4.22 3.43 9.97
C PHE A 60 -2.71 3.59 10.00
N ARG A 61 -1.94 2.50 9.97
CA ARG A 61 -0.48 2.53 9.84
C ARG A 61 -0.06 3.17 8.52
N LEU A 62 -0.72 2.83 7.42
CA LEU A 62 -0.50 3.46 6.12
C LEU A 62 -0.74 4.97 6.16
N LEU A 63 -1.88 5.40 6.70
CA LEU A 63 -2.23 6.81 6.81
C LEU A 63 -1.26 7.59 7.70
N ALA A 64 -0.75 6.96 8.77
CA ALA A 64 0.25 7.56 9.65
C ALA A 64 1.63 7.69 8.98
N ASP A 65 2.01 6.73 8.12
CA ASP A 65 3.28 6.75 7.39
C ASP A 65 3.23 7.69 6.17
N CYS A 66 2.03 7.93 5.61
CA CYS A 66 1.81 8.79 4.45
C CYS A 66 2.20 10.24 4.71
N ARG A 67 2.88 10.83 3.74
CA ARG A 67 3.17 12.27 3.71
C ARG A 67 2.40 12.96 2.58
N GLN A 68 2.36 14.28 2.64
CA GLN A 68 1.81 15.07 1.54
C GLN A 68 2.52 14.68 0.23
N ARG A 69 1.73 14.43 -0.83
CA ARG A 69 2.15 13.97 -2.16
C ARG A 69 2.47 12.47 -2.29
N ASP A 70 2.37 11.68 -1.23
CA ASP A 70 2.42 10.23 -1.38
C ASP A 70 1.25 9.73 -2.23
N ILE A 71 1.51 8.68 -3.01
CA ILE A 71 0.54 8.02 -3.88
C ILE A 71 0.16 6.69 -3.23
N LEU A 72 -1.14 6.43 -3.17
CA LEU A 72 -1.72 5.21 -2.65
C LEU A 72 -2.17 4.34 -3.82
N LEU A 73 -1.74 3.07 -3.81
CA LEU A 73 -2.17 2.03 -4.74
C LEU A 73 -2.97 0.96 -4.01
#